data_AF-A0A1G4VYI6-F1
#
_entry.id   AF-A0A1G4VYI6-F1
#
_cell.length_a   1.000
_cell.length_b   1.000
_cell.length_c   1.000
_cell.angle_alpha   90.00
_cell.angle_beta   90.00
_cell.angle_gamma   90.00
#
_symmetry.space_group_name_H-M   'P 1'
#
loop_
_entity.id
_entity.type
_entity.pdbx_description
1 polymer ?
#
loop_
_entity_poly.entity_id
_entity_poly.type
_entity_poly.pdbx_seq_one_letter_code
_entity_poly.pdbx_strand_id
1 'polypeptide(L)'
;MSSTATSLAAGERLEVLFDEIAELCGQRNAIDGRLVQIVAELEREELAGLTGVRSMSALVAWKTGVAPRNAETVVAIARRLEEFPRCTEALREGRLSLDQVGVIAERAAAGSDEHYAELASVATVSQLRTAIKMEPRPDPETRPESGPEVSTTSTGERYTTYRIRLPRLEAAKFDAAVQSHHDALIAEHPADTEEAFPTRVDAFMSLVEAGWDSDVARRPHGQHTTVVVHLDVDKPAAALHLGPILSEDERQYLLCDTTCEVWFERHGQPIGSGRT
;
A
#
# COMPACT_ATOMS: atom_id res chain seq x y z
N MET A 1 2.98 -57.43 -30.25
CA MET A 1 1.61 -56.97 -29.93
C MET A 1 1.44 -56.44 -28.50
N SER A 2 2.45 -56.51 -27.61
CA SER A 2 2.32 -56.04 -26.21
C SER A 2 2.53 -54.52 -26.04
N SER A 3 3.48 -53.92 -26.77
CA SER A 3 3.81 -52.48 -26.63
C SER A 3 2.72 -51.51 -27.10
N THR A 4 1.95 -51.85 -28.13
CA THR A 4 0.85 -51.03 -28.64
C THR A 4 -0.38 -51.06 -27.73
N ALA A 5 -0.63 -52.17 -27.03
CA ALA A 5 -1.70 -52.25 -26.04
C ALA A 5 -1.39 -51.39 -24.80
N THR A 6 -0.13 -51.37 -24.35
CA THR A 6 0.31 -50.50 -23.24
C THR A 6 0.26 -49.01 -23.62
N SER A 7 0.58 -48.62 -24.86
CA SER A 7 0.49 -47.22 -25.29
C SER A 7 -0.95 -46.72 -25.41
N LEU A 8 -1.88 -47.58 -25.85
CA LEU A 8 -3.31 -47.25 -25.90
C LEU A 8 -3.88 -47.04 -24.49
N ALA A 9 -3.56 -47.93 -23.54
CA ALA A 9 -3.98 -47.78 -22.14
C ALA A 9 -3.39 -46.52 -21.47
N ALA A 10 -2.17 -46.11 -21.83
CA ALA A 10 -1.57 -44.87 -21.35
C ALA A 10 -2.25 -43.63 -21.94
N GLY A 11 -2.67 -43.68 -23.21
CA GLY A 11 -3.46 -42.64 -23.86
C GLY A 11 -4.83 -42.46 -23.20
N GLU A 12 -5.56 -43.55 -22.99
CA GLU A 12 -6.86 -43.54 -22.29
C GLU A 12 -6.73 -42.98 -20.86
N ARG A 13 -5.68 -43.36 -20.12
CA ARG A 13 -5.45 -42.82 -18.78
C ARG A 13 -5.15 -41.32 -18.81
N LEU A 14 -4.44 -40.84 -19.83
CA LEU A 14 -4.14 -39.41 -19.99
C LEU A 14 -5.41 -38.60 -20.25
N GLU A 15 -6.30 -39.09 -21.11
CA GLU A 15 -7.59 -38.43 -21.40
C GLU A 15 -8.44 -38.30 -20.14
N VAL A 16 -8.57 -39.38 -19.36
CA VAL A 16 -9.29 -39.34 -18.07
C VAL A 16 -8.70 -38.30 -17.11
N LEU A 17 -7.36 -38.21 -17.03
CA LEU A 17 -6.70 -37.20 -16.18
C LEU A 17 -6.91 -35.77 -16.71
N PHE A 18 -7.00 -35.58 -18.02
CA PHE A 18 -7.31 -34.26 -18.59
C PHE A 18 -8.75 -33.84 -18.32
N ASP A 19 -9.71 -34.77 -18.39
CA ASP A 19 -11.09 -34.50 -18.02
C ASP A 19 -11.22 -34.12 -16.53
N GLU A 20 -10.53 -34.86 -15.65
CA GLU A 20 -10.49 -34.56 -14.21
C GLU A 20 -9.85 -33.18 -13.92
N ILE A 21 -8.75 -32.85 -14.61
CA ILE A 21 -8.14 -31.52 -14.51
C ILE A 21 -9.10 -30.43 -14.99
N ALA A 22 -9.80 -30.65 -16.11
CA ALA A 22 -10.74 -29.68 -16.66
C ALA A 22 -11.90 -29.40 -15.70
N GLU A 23 -12.46 -30.46 -15.09
CA GLU A 23 -13.52 -30.34 -14.08
C GLU A 23 -13.06 -29.53 -12.86
N LEU A 24 -11.91 -29.90 -12.28
CA LEU A 24 -11.35 -29.20 -11.12
C LEU A 24 -11.00 -27.74 -11.42
N CYS A 25 -10.47 -27.46 -12.62
CA CYS A 25 -10.21 -26.09 -13.06
C CYS A 25 -11.51 -25.29 -13.20
N GLY A 26 -12.57 -25.87 -13.78
CA GLY A 26 -13.88 -25.23 -13.88
C GLY A 26 -14.45 -24.86 -12.50
N GLN A 27 -14.37 -25.78 -11.53
CA GLN A 27 -14.79 -25.55 -10.15
C GLN A 27 -13.98 -24.43 -9.49
N ARG A 28 -12.64 -24.45 -9.64
CA ARG A 28 -11.76 -23.41 -9.10
C ARG A 28 -12.10 -22.03 -9.68
N ASN A 29 -12.29 -21.96 -10.99
CA ASN A 29 -12.64 -20.73 -11.69
C ASN A 29 -13.99 -20.16 -11.19
N ALA A 30 -15.00 -21.00 -11.00
CA ALA A 30 -16.30 -20.58 -10.46
C ALA A 30 -16.19 -20.05 -9.03
N ILE A 31 -15.37 -20.69 -8.19
CA ILE A 31 -15.06 -20.22 -6.82
C ILE A 31 -14.37 -18.85 -6.86
N ASP A 32 -13.38 -18.69 -7.74
CA ASP A 32 -12.69 -17.41 -7.95
C ASP A 32 -13.66 -16.32 -8.43
N GLY A 33 -14.61 -16.66 -9.31
CA GLY A 33 -15.67 -15.76 -9.74
C GLY A 33 -16.56 -15.30 -8.59
N ARG A 34 -16.92 -16.20 -7.67
CA ARG A 34 -17.67 -15.83 -6.46
C ARG A 34 -16.84 -14.95 -5.52
N LEU A 35 -15.55 -15.24 -5.37
CA LEU A 35 -14.64 -14.42 -4.57
C LEU A 35 -14.56 -12.99 -5.12
N VAL A 36 -14.40 -12.83 -6.44
CA VAL A 36 -14.40 -11.52 -7.11
C VAL A 36 -15.68 -10.73 -6.82
N GLN A 37 -16.85 -11.37 -6.85
CA GLN A 37 -18.13 -10.71 -6.52
C GLN A 37 -18.16 -10.21 -5.07
N ILE A 38 -17.69 -11.03 -4.12
CA ILE A 38 -17.60 -10.64 -2.70
C ILE A 38 -16.64 -9.45 -2.53
N VAL A 39 -15.49 -9.47 -3.21
CA VAL A 39 -14.53 -8.36 -3.14
C VAL A 39 -15.13 -7.06 -3.70
N ALA A 40 -15.91 -7.14 -4.77
CA ALA A 40 -16.58 -5.97 -5.32
C ALA A 40 -17.68 -5.42 -4.40
N GLU A 41 -18.42 -6.31 -3.71
CA GLU A 41 -19.38 -5.93 -2.68
C GLU A 41 -18.69 -5.23 -1.50
N LEU A 42 -17.57 -5.78 -1.01
CA LEU A 42 -16.75 -5.16 0.04
C LEU A 42 -16.24 -3.77 -0.36
N GLU A 43 -15.89 -3.56 -1.63
CA GLU A 43 -15.42 -2.26 -2.13
C GLU A 43 -16.57 -1.26 -2.27
N ARG A 44 -17.69 -1.67 -2.88
CA ARG A 44 -18.88 -0.83 -3.08
C ARG A 44 -19.50 -0.35 -1.77
N GLU A 45 -19.47 -1.19 -0.74
CA GLU A 45 -20.03 -0.91 0.58
C GLU A 45 -18.99 -0.35 1.58
N GLU A 46 -17.76 -0.06 1.10
CA GLU A 46 -16.65 0.50 1.89
C GLU A 46 -16.30 -0.32 3.17
N LEU A 47 -16.60 -1.62 3.17
CA LEU A 47 -16.52 -2.48 4.36
C LEU A 47 -15.09 -2.80 4.78
N ALA A 48 -14.11 -2.64 3.88
CA ALA A 48 -12.70 -2.88 4.20
C ALA A 48 -12.16 -1.96 5.31
N GLY A 49 -12.75 -0.77 5.49
CA GLY A 49 -12.37 0.16 6.56
C GLY A 49 -12.54 -0.43 7.97
N LEU A 50 -13.49 -1.36 8.14
CA LEU A 50 -13.78 -2.00 9.42
C LEU A 50 -12.69 -2.98 9.87
N THR A 51 -11.77 -3.37 8.99
CA THR A 51 -10.75 -4.39 9.29
C THR A 51 -9.38 -3.81 9.62
N GLY A 52 -9.18 -2.48 9.48
CA GLY A 52 -7.88 -1.83 9.69
C GLY A 52 -6.80 -2.17 8.65
N VAL A 53 -7.19 -2.73 7.50
CA VAL A 53 -6.26 -3.07 6.42
C VAL A 53 -5.94 -1.84 5.57
N ARG A 54 -4.68 -1.73 5.13
CA ARG A 54 -4.21 -0.59 4.33
C ARG A 54 -4.73 -0.53 2.89
N SER A 55 -5.25 -1.63 2.36
CA SER A 55 -5.79 -1.69 0.99
C SER A 55 -6.66 -2.93 0.78
N MET A 56 -7.53 -2.89 -0.24
CA MET A 56 -8.36 -4.03 -0.63
C MET A 56 -7.51 -5.25 -1.02
N SER A 57 -6.42 -5.07 -1.78
CA SER A 57 -5.53 -6.18 -2.12
C SER A 57 -4.85 -6.79 -0.89
N ALA A 58 -4.54 -5.99 0.13
CA ALA A 58 -4.02 -6.50 1.40
C ALA A 58 -5.09 -7.31 2.16
N LEU A 59 -6.35 -6.88 2.13
CA LEU A 59 -7.48 -7.64 2.69
C LEU A 59 -7.62 -9.00 2.00
N VAL A 60 -7.64 -9.02 0.66
CA VAL A 60 -7.78 -10.24 -0.12
C VAL A 60 -6.62 -11.19 0.16
N ALA A 61 -5.37 -10.73 0.07
CA ALA A 61 -4.19 -11.55 0.36
C ALA A 61 -4.25 -12.16 1.77
N TRP A 62 -4.65 -11.37 2.78
CA TRP A 62 -4.80 -11.86 4.15
C TRP A 62 -5.90 -12.90 4.29
N LYS A 63 -7.09 -12.65 3.72
CA LYS A 63 -8.26 -13.53 3.91
C LYS A 63 -8.21 -14.81 3.09
N THR A 64 -7.51 -14.81 1.96
CA THR A 64 -7.47 -15.96 1.05
C THR A 64 -6.12 -16.67 1.02
N GLY A 65 -5.09 -16.09 1.62
CA GLY A 65 -3.74 -16.67 1.65
C GLY A 65 -3.01 -16.67 0.30
N VAL A 66 -3.52 -15.94 -0.69
CA VAL A 66 -2.90 -15.85 -2.02
C VAL A 66 -1.75 -14.84 -2.04
N ALA A 67 -0.83 -15.00 -3.00
CA ALA A 67 0.26 -14.05 -3.21
C ALA A 67 -0.28 -12.63 -3.53
N PRO A 68 0.45 -11.56 -3.18
CA PRO A 68 0.01 -10.17 -3.39
C PRO A 68 -0.43 -9.89 -4.83
N ARG A 69 0.32 -10.40 -5.81
CA ARG A 69 -0.02 -10.26 -7.23
C ARG A 69 -1.37 -10.89 -7.59
N ASN A 70 -1.70 -12.04 -7.01
CA ASN A 70 -2.99 -12.69 -7.27
C ASN A 70 -4.14 -11.91 -6.61
N ALA A 71 -3.89 -11.34 -5.43
CA ALA A 71 -4.86 -10.45 -4.78
C ALA A 71 -5.10 -9.16 -5.58
N GLU A 72 -4.06 -8.58 -6.19
CA GLU A 72 -4.18 -7.47 -7.13
C GLU A 72 -5.04 -7.85 -8.34
N THR A 73 -4.84 -9.04 -8.92
CA THR A 73 -5.68 -9.55 -10.01
C THR A 73 -7.15 -9.63 -9.62
N VAL A 74 -7.47 -10.23 -8.46
CA VAL A 74 -8.86 -10.34 -7.97
C VAL A 74 -9.50 -8.95 -7.82
N VAL A 75 -8.77 -8.00 -7.22
CA VAL A 75 -9.26 -6.62 -7.04
C VAL A 75 -9.42 -5.90 -8.39
N ALA A 76 -8.52 -6.11 -9.34
CA ALA A 76 -8.62 -5.51 -10.68
C ALA A 76 -9.89 -5.99 -11.40
N ILE A 77 -10.22 -7.28 -11.31
CA ILE A 77 -11.46 -7.81 -11.87
C ILE A 77 -12.67 -7.26 -11.13
N ALA A 78 -12.64 -7.24 -9.79
CA ALA A 78 -13.74 -6.74 -8.96
C ALA A 78 -14.14 -5.29 -9.32
N ARG A 79 -13.15 -4.42 -9.53
CA ARG A 79 -13.36 -3.01 -9.91
C ARG A 79 -13.95 -2.80 -11.29
N ARG A 80 -13.74 -3.76 -12.20
CA ARG A 80 -14.20 -3.68 -13.61
C ARG A 80 -15.30 -4.70 -13.92
N LEU A 81 -15.99 -5.20 -12.90
CA LEU A 81 -17.09 -6.17 -13.06
C LEU A 81 -18.16 -5.66 -14.03
N GLU A 82 -18.57 -4.40 -13.87
CA GLU A 82 -19.61 -3.77 -14.69
C GLU A 82 -19.12 -3.44 -16.11
N GLU A 83 -17.81 -3.26 -16.29
CA GLU A 83 -17.20 -3.02 -17.61
C GLU A 83 -17.05 -4.30 -18.44
N PHE A 84 -16.90 -5.45 -17.78
CA PHE A 84 -16.72 -6.76 -18.44
C PHE A 84 -17.72 -7.83 -17.95
N PRO A 85 -19.03 -7.62 -18.13
CA PRO A 85 -20.06 -8.52 -17.61
C PRO A 85 -19.99 -9.93 -18.24
N ARG A 86 -19.65 -10.07 -19.52
CA ARG A 86 -19.56 -11.39 -20.17
C ARG A 86 -18.33 -12.17 -19.72
N CYS A 87 -17.17 -11.52 -19.62
CA CYS A 87 -15.95 -12.18 -19.13
C CYS A 87 -16.10 -12.64 -17.67
N THR A 88 -16.70 -11.80 -16.83
CA THR A 88 -16.87 -12.08 -15.40
C THR A 88 -17.96 -13.13 -15.14
N GLU A 89 -19.02 -13.14 -15.95
CA GLU A 89 -20.01 -14.22 -15.93
C GLU A 89 -19.40 -15.55 -16.37
N ALA A 90 -18.56 -15.54 -17.42
CA ALA A 90 -17.88 -16.75 -17.86
C ALA A 90 -16.88 -17.28 -16.82
N LEU A 91 -16.24 -16.41 -16.04
CA LEU A 91 -15.46 -16.81 -14.86
C LEU A 91 -16.35 -17.47 -13.79
N ARG A 92 -17.50 -16.86 -13.48
CA ARG A 92 -18.46 -17.37 -12.50
C ARG A 92 -19.02 -18.74 -12.87
N GLU A 93 -19.21 -19.00 -14.15
CA GLU A 93 -19.63 -20.29 -14.70
C GLU A 93 -18.47 -21.30 -14.84
N GLY A 94 -17.25 -20.91 -14.49
CA GLY A 94 -16.06 -21.76 -14.57
C GLY A 94 -15.44 -21.89 -15.98
N ARG A 95 -16.02 -21.22 -16.98
CA ARG A 95 -15.61 -21.29 -18.40
C ARG A 95 -14.32 -20.52 -18.69
N LEU A 96 -14.04 -19.43 -17.97
CA LEU A 96 -12.79 -18.67 -18.06
C LEU A 96 -12.03 -18.73 -16.73
N SER A 97 -10.71 -18.70 -16.79
CA SER A 97 -9.88 -18.67 -15.59
C SER A 97 -9.68 -17.27 -15.03
N LEU A 98 -9.36 -17.19 -13.74
CA LEU A 98 -9.01 -15.94 -13.06
C LEU A 98 -7.86 -15.20 -13.79
N ASP A 99 -6.87 -15.94 -14.29
CA ASP A 99 -5.74 -15.38 -15.03
C ASP A 99 -6.15 -14.78 -16.39
N GLN A 100 -7.07 -15.43 -17.11
CA GLN A 100 -7.58 -14.92 -18.38
C GLN A 100 -8.37 -13.63 -18.18
N VAL A 101 -9.32 -13.64 -17.25
CA VAL A 101 -10.14 -12.45 -16.94
C VAL A 101 -9.31 -11.35 -16.30
N GLY A 102 -8.34 -11.70 -15.46
CA GLY A 102 -7.40 -10.76 -14.86
C GLY A 102 -6.61 -9.97 -15.89
N VAL A 103 -6.09 -10.64 -16.92
CA VAL A 103 -5.37 -9.98 -18.02
C VAL A 103 -6.27 -8.99 -18.78
N ILE A 104 -7.54 -9.34 -19.00
CA ILE A 104 -8.53 -8.46 -19.63
C ILE A 104 -8.82 -7.27 -18.73
N ALA A 105 -9.18 -7.51 -17.47
CA ALA A 105 -9.49 -6.47 -16.50
C ALA A 105 -8.33 -5.48 -16.27
N GLU A 106 -7.07 -5.93 -16.27
CA GLU A 106 -5.94 -5.03 -16.07
C GLU A 106 -5.66 -4.08 -17.25
N ARG A 107 -6.01 -4.47 -18.49
CA ARG A 107 -5.39 -3.84 -19.68
C ARG A 107 -6.30 -3.62 -20.89
N ALA A 108 -7.41 -4.33 -20.99
CA ALA A 108 -8.33 -4.20 -22.12
C ALA A 108 -9.11 -2.87 -22.05
N ALA A 109 -9.43 -2.29 -23.19
CA ALA A 109 -10.22 -1.07 -23.29
C ALA A 109 -11.66 -1.27 -22.78
N ALA A 110 -12.35 -0.17 -22.44
CA ALA A 110 -13.78 -0.24 -22.15
C ALA A 110 -14.55 -0.62 -23.44
N GLY A 111 -15.61 -1.43 -23.32
CA GLY A 111 -16.44 -1.86 -24.44
C GLY A 111 -15.91 -3.04 -25.27
N SER A 112 -14.74 -3.59 -24.94
CA SER A 112 -14.17 -4.76 -25.63
C SER A 112 -14.60 -6.11 -25.02
N ASP A 113 -15.58 -6.12 -24.11
CA ASP A 113 -16.00 -7.31 -23.36
C ASP A 113 -16.46 -8.48 -24.25
N GLU A 114 -17.27 -8.21 -25.27
CA GLU A 114 -17.73 -9.24 -26.22
C GLU A 114 -16.56 -9.94 -26.90
N HIS A 115 -15.66 -9.13 -27.45
CA HIS A 115 -14.50 -9.60 -28.19
C HIS A 115 -13.59 -10.46 -27.32
N TYR A 116 -13.33 -10.03 -26.08
CA TYR A 116 -12.46 -10.76 -25.18
C TYR A 116 -13.12 -11.99 -24.55
N ALA A 117 -14.43 -11.99 -24.34
CA ALA A 117 -15.15 -13.19 -23.88
C ALA A 117 -15.04 -14.32 -24.92
N GLU A 118 -15.18 -14.00 -26.20
CA GLU A 118 -15.00 -14.96 -27.29
C GLU A 118 -13.54 -15.41 -27.40
N LEU A 119 -12.60 -14.45 -27.48
CA LEU A 119 -11.17 -14.76 -27.65
C LEU A 119 -10.62 -15.59 -26.49
N ALA A 120 -10.97 -15.26 -25.25
CA ALA A 120 -10.47 -15.95 -24.07
C ALA A 120 -10.90 -17.41 -24.00
N SER A 121 -12.04 -17.77 -24.61
CA SER A 121 -12.50 -19.17 -24.62
C SER A 121 -11.59 -20.12 -25.42
N VAL A 122 -10.79 -19.58 -26.33
CA VAL A 122 -9.92 -20.35 -27.25
C VAL A 122 -8.45 -19.95 -27.18
N ALA A 123 -8.10 -18.94 -26.38
CA ALA A 123 -6.76 -18.39 -26.30
C ALA A 123 -6.09 -18.65 -24.94
N THR A 124 -4.79 -18.92 -25.00
CA THR A 124 -3.94 -18.94 -23.80
C THR A 124 -3.79 -17.52 -23.23
N VAL A 125 -3.45 -17.43 -21.94
CA VAL A 125 -3.16 -16.15 -21.26
C VAL A 125 -2.07 -15.35 -21.98
N SER A 126 -1.07 -16.01 -22.56
CA SER A 126 0.00 -15.34 -23.32
C SER A 126 -0.51 -14.73 -24.64
N GLN A 127 -1.40 -15.44 -25.34
CA GLN A 127 -2.05 -14.94 -26.55
C GLN A 127 -2.98 -13.76 -26.23
N LEU A 128 -3.76 -13.83 -25.14
CA LEU A 128 -4.59 -12.71 -24.67
C LEU A 128 -3.74 -11.48 -24.36
N ARG A 129 -2.63 -11.64 -23.62
CA ARG A 129 -1.69 -10.54 -23.34
C ARG A 129 -1.14 -9.91 -24.61
N THR A 130 -0.88 -10.73 -25.62
CA THR A 130 -0.37 -10.26 -26.91
C THR A 130 -1.46 -9.51 -27.68
N ALA A 131 -2.69 -10.03 -27.74
CA ALA A 131 -3.82 -9.38 -28.39
C ALA A 131 -4.09 -7.99 -27.80
N ILE A 132 -4.20 -7.89 -26.47
CA ILE A 132 -4.42 -6.61 -25.77
C ILE A 132 -3.27 -5.63 -26.00
N LYS A 133 -2.03 -6.12 -26.11
CA LYS A 133 -0.88 -5.25 -26.38
C LYS A 133 -0.95 -4.62 -27.78
N MET A 134 -1.56 -5.31 -28.74
CA MET A 134 -1.66 -4.85 -30.13
C MET A 134 -2.89 -3.97 -30.38
N GLU A 135 -3.80 -3.83 -29.41
CA GLU A 135 -4.92 -2.90 -29.54
C GLU A 135 -4.42 -1.46 -29.72
N PRO A 136 -4.96 -0.73 -30.71
CA PRO A 136 -4.74 0.70 -30.83
C PRO A 136 -5.27 1.38 -29.57
N ARG A 137 -4.37 1.83 -28.70
CA ARG A 137 -4.76 2.59 -27.52
C ARG A 137 -5.03 4.02 -27.95
N PRO A 138 -6.22 4.58 -27.67
CA PRO A 138 -6.37 6.02 -27.70
C PRO A 138 -5.29 6.60 -26.77
N ASP A 139 -4.67 7.69 -27.19
CA ASP A 139 -3.70 8.41 -26.35
C ASP A 139 -4.36 8.60 -24.98
N PRO A 140 -3.72 8.17 -23.88
CA PRO A 140 -4.37 8.19 -22.59
C PRO A 140 -4.88 9.61 -22.35
N GLU A 141 -6.20 9.74 -22.15
CA GLU A 141 -6.74 10.94 -21.51
C GLU A 141 -5.89 11.14 -20.27
N THR A 142 -5.27 12.32 -20.19
CA THR A 142 -4.24 12.63 -19.21
C THR A 142 -4.78 12.23 -17.86
N ARG A 143 -4.24 11.13 -17.29
CA ARG A 143 -4.68 10.62 -15.98
C ARG A 143 -4.76 11.83 -15.07
N PRO A 144 -5.90 12.11 -14.41
CA PRO A 144 -6.04 13.32 -13.61
C PRO A 144 -4.81 13.42 -12.73
N GLU A 145 -4.05 14.51 -12.88
CA GLU A 145 -2.79 14.68 -12.16
C GLU A 145 -3.12 14.47 -10.69
N SER A 146 -2.57 13.40 -10.11
CA SER A 146 -2.78 13.13 -8.71
C SER A 146 -2.11 14.28 -7.96
N GLY A 147 -2.91 15.01 -7.18
CA GLY A 147 -2.52 16.30 -6.60
C GLY A 147 -1.33 16.21 -5.64
N PRO A 148 -0.96 17.33 -5.01
CA PRO A 148 0.07 17.34 -3.97
C PRO A 148 -0.26 16.28 -2.90
N GLU A 149 0.73 15.47 -2.52
CA GLU A 149 0.51 14.34 -1.61
C GLU A 149 1.76 14.11 -0.76
N VAL A 150 1.55 13.84 0.54
CA VAL A 150 2.58 13.34 1.45
C VAL A 150 2.15 11.96 1.91
N SER A 151 3.02 10.98 1.72
CA SER A 151 2.81 9.61 2.19
C SER A 151 3.96 9.19 3.10
N THR A 152 3.63 8.43 4.14
CA THR A 152 4.57 7.96 5.14
C THR A 152 4.54 6.44 5.19
N THR A 153 5.70 5.80 5.28
CA THR A 153 5.82 4.34 5.41
C THR A 153 6.88 4.02 6.48
N SER A 154 6.43 3.48 7.60
CA SER A 154 7.33 3.00 8.67
C SER A 154 7.78 1.57 8.35
N THR A 155 9.09 1.37 8.19
CA THR A 155 9.69 0.08 7.86
C THR A 155 10.60 -0.36 9.01
N GLY A 156 10.12 -1.29 9.84
CA GLY A 156 10.79 -1.71 11.08
C GLY A 156 10.71 -0.66 12.20
N GLU A 157 11.40 -0.91 13.30
CA GLU A 157 11.37 -0.05 14.51
C GLU A 157 12.30 1.17 14.42
N ARG A 158 13.20 1.23 13.42
CA ARG A 158 14.28 2.23 13.37
C ARG A 158 14.10 3.36 12.37
N TYR A 159 13.26 3.20 11.35
CA TYR A 159 13.17 4.17 10.26
C TYR A 159 11.74 4.38 9.79
N THR A 160 11.40 5.64 9.57
CA THR A 160 10.18 6.07 8.87
C THR A 160 10.56 6.77 7.58
N THR A 161 10.01 6.32 6.45
CA THR A 161 10.27 6.89 5.12
C THR A 161 9.12 7.82 4.73
N TYR A 162 9.45 9.04 4.31
CA TYR A 162 8.49 10.01 3.80
C TYR A 162 8.64 10.14 2.28
N ARG A 163 7.52 10.22 1.55
CA ARG A 163 7.47 10.54 0.12
C ARG A 163 6.53 11.72 -0.09
N ILE A 164 7.07 12.79 -0.64
CA ILE A 164 6.38 14.06 -0.88
C ILE A 164 6.32 14.31 -2.38
N ARG A 165 5.13 14.64 -2.90
CA ARG A 165 4.92 15.15 -4.26
C ARG A 165 4.47 16.60 -4.18
N LEU A 166 5.24 17.50 -4.78
CA LEU A 166 4.97 18.94 -4.84
C LEU A 166 4.81 19.40 -6.30
N PRO A 167 3.98 20.43 -6.56
CA PRO A 167 4.04 21.22 -7.78
C PRO A 167 5.45 21.76 -8.02
N ARG A 168 5.86 21.89 -9.29
CA ARG A 168 7.24 22.26 -9.66
C ARG A 168 7.76 23.53 -8.97
N LEU A 169 6.90 24.54 -8.80
CA LEU A 169 7.29 25.80 -8.15
C LEU A 169 7.51 25.62 -6.64
N GLU A 170 6.71 24.77 -5.99
CA GLU A 170 6.87 24.44 -4.57
C GLU A 170 8.08 23.52 -4.34
N ALA A 171 8.33 22.56 -5.25
CA ALA A 171 9.54 21.75 -5.24
C ALA A 171 10.80 22.60 -5.36
N ALA A 172 10.82 23.59 -6.27
CA ALA A 172 11.96 24.50 -6.41
C ALA A 172 12.20 25.34 -5.14
N LYS A 173 11.14 25.77 -4.45
CA LYS A 173 11.26 26.46 -3.15
C LYS A 173 11.83 25.53 -2.08
N PHE A 174 11.35 24.29 -2.03
CA PHE A 174 11.83 23.27 -1.11
C PHE A 174 13.32 22.97 -1.33
N ASP A 175 13.71 22.72 -2.58
CA ASP A 175 15.10 22.44 -2.95
C ASP A 175 16.03 23.61 -2.60
N ALA A 176 15.60 24.85 -2.86
CA ALA A 176 16.37 26.04 -2.50
C ALA A 176 16.52 26.21 -0.99
N ALA A 177 15.47 25.92 -0.21
CA ALA A 177 15.53 25.96 1.25
C ALA A 177 16.51 24.92 1.80
N VAL A 178 16.40 23.66 1.37
CA VAL A 178 17.33 22.59 1.79
C VAL A 178 18.76 22.93 1.39
N GLN A 179 18.98 23.45 0.18
CA GLN A 179 20.33 23.83 -0.26
C GLN A 179 20.90 24.98 0.58
N SER A 180 20.10 25.99 0.93
CA SER A 180 20.55 27.11 1.77
C SER A 180 21.01 26.64 3.14
N HIS A 181 20.31 25.68 3.76
CA HIS A 181 20.72 25.10 5.03
C HIS A 181 21.95 24.21 4.88
N HIS A 182 22.07 23.48 3.77
CA HIS A 182 23.26 22.66 3.49
C HIS A 182 24.52 23.52 3.35
N ASP A 183 24.44 24.62 2.59
CA ASP A 183 25.55 25.55 2.40
C ASP A 183 25.98 26.20 3.73
N ALA A 184 25.03 26.53 4.61
CA ALA A 184 25.31 27.05 5.95
C ALA A 184 26.07 26.02 6.81
N LEU A 185 25.58 24.78 6.86
CA LEU A 185 26.25 23.69 7.59
C LEU A 185 27.66 23.42 7.06
N ILE A 186 27.86 23.48 5.74
CA ILE A 186 29.19 23.35 5.13
C ILE A 186 30.10 24.50 5.56
N ALA A 187 29.60 25.73 5.58
CA ALA A 187 30.40 26.90 5.97
C ALA A 187 30.81 26.86 7.45
N GLU A 188 29.97 26.26 8.31
CA GLU A 188 30.24 26.08 9.74
C GLU A 188 31.09 24.83 10.04
N HIS A 189 31.23 23.92 9.08
CA HIS A 189 31.98 22.68 9.26
C HIS A 189 33.51 22.94 9.33
N PRO A 190 34.19 22.59 10.44
CA PRO A 190 35.61 22.85 10.60
C PRO A 190 36.46 22.04 9.60
N ALA A 191 37.48 22.66 9.02
CA ALA A 191 38.34 22.01 8.02
C ALA A 191 39.19 20.84 8.56
N ASP A 192 39.51 20.86 9.86
CA ASP A 192 40.40 19.89 10.54
C ASP A 192 39.64 19.05 11.59
N THR A 193 38.40 18.64 11.31
CA THR A 193 37.60 17.77 12.21
C THR A 193 37.53 16.32 11.71
N GLU A 194 37.39 15.36 12.63
CA GLU A 194 37.06 13.96 12.29
C GLU A 194 35.53 13.74 12.14
N GLU A 195 34.72 14.78 12.35
CA GLU A 195 33.27 14.72 12.19
C GLU A 195 32.86 14.44 10.74
N ALA A 196 31.74 13.74 10.59
CA ALA A 196 31.19 13.43 9.27
C ALA A 196 30.74 14.72 8.57
N PHE A 197 31.01 14.79 7.26
CA PHE A 197 30.63 15.94 6.45
C PHE A 197 29.09 16.08 6.36
N PRO A 198 28.53 17.31 6.43
CA PRO A 198 27.09 17.51 6.41
C PRO A 198 26.39 16.91 5.19
N THR A 199 25.31 16.17 5.45
CA THR A 199 24.48 15.53 4.43
C THR A 199 23.24 16.36 4.10
N ARG A 200 22.51 15.96 3.05
CA ARG A 200 21.19 16.53 2.76
C ARG A 200 20.15 16.23 3.84
N VAL A 201 20.33 15.15 4.60
CA VAL A 201 19.44 14.83 5.73
C VAL A 201 19.68 15.85 6.84
N ASP A 202 20.93 16.17 7.14
CA ASP A 202 21.28 17.18 8.15
C ASP A 202 20.75 18.56 7.74
N ALA A 203 20.88 18.92 6.46
CA ALA A 203 20.30 20.16 5.94
C ALA A 203 18.76 20.22 6.05
N PHE A 204 18.09 19.10 5.77
CA PHE A 204 16.65 19.00 5.93
C PHE A 204 16.23 19.11 7.41
N MET A 205 16.95 18.46 8.32
CA MET A 205 16.67 18.56 9.76
C MET A 205 16.93 19.97 10.29
N SER A 206 18.02 20.62 9.87
CA SER A 206 18.30 22.03 10.18
C SER A 206 17.20 22.97 9.69
N LEU A 207 16.63 22.72 8.50
CA LEU A 207 15.48 23.48 7.99
C LEU A 207 14.24 23.30 8.89
N VAL A 208 13.98 22.08 9.36
CA VAL A 208 12.88 21.79 10.28
C VAL A 208 13.09 22.49 11.63
N GLU A 209 14.29 22.41 12.19
CA GLU A 209 14.68 23.06 13.46
C GLU A 209 14.53 24.58 13.39
N ALA A 210 15.00 25.22 12.32
CA ALA A 210 14.84 26.66 12.13
C ALA A 210 13.36 27.08 12.04
N GLY A 211 12.51 26.23 11.46
CA GLY A 211 11.06 26.41 11.49
C GLY A 211 10.51 26.37 12.91
N TRP A 212 10.98 25.43 13.73
CA TRP A 212 10.59 25.35 15.14
C TRP A 212 11.07 26.54 15.96
N ASP A 213 12.30 27.00 15.80
CA ASP A 213 12.81 28.17 16.52
C ASP A 213 11.98 29.42 16.22
N SER A 214 11.57 29.59 14.97
CA SER A 214 10.65 30.65 14.56
C SER A 214 9.28 30.53 15.24
N ASP A 215 8.76 29.30 15.32
CA ASP A 215 7.50 28.99 15.96
C ASP A 215 7.52 29.20 17.47
N VAL A 216 8.60 28.81 18.15
CA VAL A 216 8.83 29.01 19.59
C VAL A 216 8.95 30.50 19.89
N ALA A 217 9.73 31.26 19.11
CA ALA A 217 9.84 32.71 19.27
C ALA A 217 8.48 33.41 19.14
N ARG A 218 7.61 32.90 18.27
CA ARG A 218 6.26 33.45 18.02
C ARG A 218 5.21 32.94 19.02
N ARG A 219 5.33 31.71 19.51
CA ARG A 219 4.40 31.02 20.42
C ARG A 219 5.21 30.13 21.38
N PRO A 220 5.64 30.67 22.53
CA PRO A 220 6.52 29.97 23.47
C PRO A 220 5.95 28.67 24.09
N HIS A 221 4.66 28.40 23.92
CA HIS A 221 3.96 27.21 24.42
C HIS A 221 3.31 26.40 23.28
N GLY A 222 3.98 26.30 22.12
CA GLY A 222 3.52 25.49 20.99
C GLY A 222 3.66 23.97 21.22
N GLN A 223 3.02 23.16 20.38
CA GLN A 223 2.99 21.68 20.50
C GLN A 223 4.39 21.03 20.51
N HIS A 224 5.43 21.68 19.97
CA HIS A 224 6.80 21.15 19.97
C HIS A 224 7.52 21.28 21.33
N THR A 225 7.13 22.25 22.16
CA THR A 225 7.67 22.41 23.52
C THR A 225 6.87 21.67 24.58
N THR A 226 5.78 20.99 24.18
CA THR A 226 4.87 20.31 25.10
C THR A 226 4.57 18.91 24.61
N VAL A 227 5.26 17.93 25.21
CA VAL A 227 5.03 16.52 24.97
C VAL A 227 3.99 16.02 25.97
N VAL A 228 2.84 15.56 25.48
CA VAL A 228 1.82 14.92 26.32
C VAL A 228 2.01 13.41 26.27
N VAL A 229 2.47 12.83 27.37
CA VAL A 229 2.70 11.39 27.52
C VAL A 229 1.57 10.79 28.36
N HIS A 230 0.85 9.82 27.80
CA HIS A 230 -0.13 9.00 28.50
C HIS A 230 0.59 7.81 29.12
N LEU A 231 0.66 7.76 30.45
CA LEU A 231 1.20 6.62 31.19
C LEU A 231 0.06 5.79 31.77
N ASP A 232 -0.04 4.53 31.35
CA ASP A 232 -0.92 3.56 32.00
C ASP A 232 -0.19 3.01 33.23
N VAL A 233 -0.75 3.15 34.44
CA VAL A 233 -0.08 2.64 35.66
C VAL A 233 -0.23 1.14 35.84
N ASP A 234 -1.20 0.51 35.16
CA ASP A 234 -1.45 -0.93 35.23
C ASP A 234 -0.64 -1.70 34.17
N LYS A 235 -0.07 -1.00 33.17
CA LYS A 235 0.75 -1.58 32.08
C LYS A 235 2.07 -0.83 31.96
N PRO A 236 3.22 -1.48 31.76
CA PRO A 236 4.50 -0.80 31.56
C PRO A 236 4.59 -0.18 30.15
N ALA A 237 3.67 0.72 29.79
CA ALA A 237 3.56 1.32 28.48
C ALA A 237 3.19 2.81 28.60
N ALA A 238 3.88 3.63 27.81
CA ALA A 238 3.60 5.04 27.65
C ALA A 238 3.36 5.34 26.16
N ALA A 239 2.41 6.22 25.87
CA ALA A 239 2.11 6.63 24.50
C ALA A 239 2.11 8.16 24.38
N LEU A 240 2.64 8.68 23.28
CA LEU A 240 2.50 10.08 22.94
C LEU A 240 1.07 10.37 22.49
N HIS A 241 0.53 11.53 22.88
CA HIS A 241 -0.74 11.98 22.36
C HIS A 241 -0.68 12.10 20.82
N LEU A 242 -1.45 11.28 20.12
CA LEU A 242 -1.48 11.16 18.66
C LEU A 242 -0.17 10.66 18.00
N GLY A 243 0.72 10.01 18.76
CA GLY A 243 2.00 9.50 18.27
C GLY A 243 2.16 7.98 18.42
N PRO A 244 3.22 7.40 17.83
CA PRO A 244 3.57 6.00 18.04
C PRO A 244 4.02 5.74 19.49
N ILE A 245 4.02 4.47 19.89
CA ILE A 245 4.60 4.02 21.16
C ILE A 245 6.11 4.25 21.09
N LEU A 246 6.67 4.89 22.13
CA LEU A 246 8.10 5.16 22.21
C LEU A 246 8.89 3.92 22.65
N SER A 247 10.04 3.70 22.03
CA SER A 247 11.05 2.76 22.52
C SER A 247 11.63 3.21 23.88
N GLU A 248 12.38 2.34 24.56
CA GLU A 248 13.06 2.70 25.81
C GLU A 248 14.08 3.83 25.59
N ASP A 249 14.87 3.76 24.52
CA ASP A 249 15.92 4.74 24.22
C ASP A 249 15.34 6.14 23.93
N GLU A 250 14.23 6.21 23.19
CA GLU A 250 13.52 7.47 22.92
C GLU A 250 12.91 8.08 24.19
N ARG A 251 12.38 7.24 25.10
CA ARG A 251 11.87 7.70 26.41
C ARG A 251 12.98 8.29 27.24
N GLN A 252 14.14 7.63 27.31
CA GLN A 252 15.27 8.11 28.08
C GLN A 252 15.78 9.46 27.54
N TYR A 253 15.89 9.61 26.22
CA TYR A 253 16.35 10.86 25.61
C TYR A 253 15.38 12.03 25.85
N LEU A 254 14.07 11.83 25.63
CA LEU A 254 13.08 12.90 25.73
C LEU A 254 12.78 13.35 27.17
N LEU A 255 12.99 12.49 28.16
CA LEU A 255 12.71 12.79 29.57
C LEU A 255 13.89 13.45 30.30
N CYS A 256 15.07 13.55 29.69
CA CYS A 256 16.26 14.08 30.37
C CYS A 256 16.30 15.61 30.51
N ASP A 257 15.68 16.38 29.60
CA ASP A 257 15.79 17.86 29.55
C ASP A 257 14.42 18.58 29.47
N THR A 258 13.37 18.04 30.08
CA THR A 258 12.01 18.62 29.99
C THR A 258 11.47 19.13 31.33
N THR A 259 10.70 20.21 31.27
CA THR A 259 9.83 20.64 32.39
C THR A 259 8.54 19.84 32.29
N CYS A 260 8.15 19.15 33.37
CA CYS A 260 7.06 18.17 33.33
C CYS A 260 5.82 18.70 34.05
N GLU A 261 4.68 18.71 33.35
CA GLU A 261 3.37 18.85 33.96
C GLU A 261 2.66 17.49 33.92
N VAL A 262 2.47 16.89 35.09
CA VAL A 262 1.91 15.54 35.21
C VAL A 262 0.41 15.63 35.45
N TRP A 263 -0.36 15.01 34.56
CA TRP A 263 -1.82 14.91 34.68
C TRP A 263 -2.17 13.46 35.00
N PHE A 264 -2.79 13.23 36.14
CA PHE A 264 -3.31 11.91 36.50
C PHE A 264 -4.71 11.77 35.94
N GLU A 265 -4.99 10.73 35.17
CA GLU A 265 -6.32 10.44 34.65
C GLU A 265 -6.78 9.03 35.05
N ARG A 266 -8.08 8.87 35.33
CA ARG A 266 -8.71 7.57 35.56
C ARG A 266 -9.99 7.51 34.71
N HIS A 267 -10.09 6.49 33.85
CA HIS A 267 -11.20 6.34 32.89
C HIS A 267 -11.44 7.58 32.01
N GLY A 268 -10.37 8.27 31.59
CA GLY A 268 -10.45 9.48 30.76
C GLY A 268 -10.91 10.74 31.50
N GLN A 269 -10.97 10.72 32.84
CA GLN A 269 -11.20 11.90 33.66
C GLN A 269 -9.92 12.31 34.41
N PRO A 270 -9.48 13.57 34.29
CA PRO A 270 -8.35 14.08 35.07
C PRO A 270 -8.70 14.19 36.56
N ILE A 271 -7.88 13.57 37.40
CA ILE A 271 -8.02 13.48 38.86
C ILE A 271 -6.99 14.34 39.61
N GLY A 272 -6.01 14.94 38.92
CA GLY A 272 -5.10 15.92 39.50
C GLY A 272 -3.97 16.34 38.55
N SER A 273 -3.40 17.52 38.78
CA SER A 273 -2.24 18.06 38.07
C SER A 273 -1.09 18.35 39.05
N GLY A 274 0.08 17.78 38.82
CA GLY A 274 1.32 18.10 39.54
C GLY A 274 2.23 18.98 38.68
N ARG A 275 2.84 20.01 39.29
CA ARG A 275 3.90 20.82 38.68
C ARG A 275 5.22 20.51 39.37
N THR A 276 6.27 20.21 38.59
CA THR A 276 7.66 20.12 39.04
C THR A 276 8.57 20.88 38.09
#